data_AF-A0A0M9FXX0-F1
#
_entry.id   AF-A0A0M9FXX0-F1
#
_cell.length_a   1.000
_cell.length_b   1.000
_cell.length_c   1.000
_cell.angle_alpha   90.00
_cell.angle_beta   90.00
_cell.angle_gamma   90.00
#
_symmetry.space_group_name_H-M   'P 1'
#
loop_
_entity.id
_entity.type
_entity.pdbx_description
1 polymer ?
#
loop_
_entity_poly.entity_id
_entity_poly.type
_entity_poly.pdbx_seq_one_letter_code
_entity_poly.pdbx_strand_id
1 'polypeptide(L)'
;MASSAATQLFRDFVWQPISPSAKGPSNLPIRRPSNTSAHNENADVLVTAPGLTAGVQQLNRSIRRRLVARRRFKDDHHDTCMFIERSKNQNVVAYTANLVDGKTGAAVASGAKRADVTFKASDPLRAYWVKIEPEHVARRRARGETEDICELNMVERKLAFGCNASLLTKEKFMAEVLPDKAARSAATAAEMEAIALLYDELHPCLCKFVAMSSWPVWMVRLPPLTESTSTATAALDTDDDASPVSMRASREGEDAEAMAFNANDTVVAMLALINGELSVVESVYVSSVEPKRFYQLPKVEYIEVHGTSLATGKPTYEKRTT
;
A
#
# COMPACT_ATOMS: atom_id res chain seq x y z
N MET A 1 -18.21 7.47 15.38
CA MET A 1 -17.90 6.19 14.70
C MET A 1 -16.46 6.25 14.24
N ALA A 2 -15.68 5.18 14.41
CA ALA A 2 -14.32 5.15 13.88
C ALA A 2 -14.39 5.23 12.33
N SER A 3 -13.61 6.12 11.74
CA SER A 3 -13.53 6.27 10.28
C SER A 3 -12.95 5.00 9.65
N SER A 4 -13.48 4.56 8.52
CA SER A 4 -12.93 3.40 7.79
C SER A 4 -11.54 3.74 7.22
N ALA A 5 -10.73 2.72 6.93
CA ALA A 5 -9.45 2.92 6.27
C ALA A 5 -9.62 3.61 4.90
N ALA A 6 -10.68 3.26 4.15
CA ALA A 6 -10.98 3.86 2.86
C ALA A 6 -11.37 5.35 2.98
N THR A 7 -12.18 5.69 3.99
CA THR A 7 -12.55 7.07 4.27
C THR A 7 -11.31 7.90 4.62
N GLN A 8 -10.43 7.41 5.50
CA GLN A 8 -9.17 8.12 5.83
C GLN A 8 -8.26 8.26 4.60
N LEU A 9 -8.09 7.19 3.82
CA LEU A 9 -7.26 7.20 2.61
C LEU A 9 -7.73 8.27 1.62
N PHE A 10 -9.04 8.33 1.35
CA PHE A 10 -9.60 9.32 0.44
C PHE A 10 -9.54 10.74 1.01
N ARG A 11 -10.03 10.94 2.24
CA ARG A 11 -10.14 12.28 2.84
C ARG A 11 -8.77 12.92 3.05
N ASP A 12 -7.86 12.20 3.68
CA ASP A 12 -6.62 12.78 4.21
C ASP A 12 -5.51 12.88 3.15
N PHE A 13 -5.61 12.11 2.07
CA PHE A 13 -4.54 12.03 1.06
C PHE A 13 -4.96 12.39 -0.36
N VAL A 14 -6.26 12.35 -0.70
CA VAL A 14 -6.74 12.68 -2.06
C VAL A 14 -7.56 13.96 -2.07
N TRP A 15 -8.57 14.06 -1.20
CA TRP A 15 -9.51 15.18 -1.23
C TRP A 15 -9.02 16.42 -0.49
N GLN A 16 -8.47 16.22 0.71
CA GLN A 16 -7.87 17.26 1.54
C GLN A 16 -6.47 16.80 1.92
N PRO A 17 -5.53 16.75 0.96
CA PRO A 17 -4.19 16.27 1.25
C PRO A 17 -3.63 17.07 2.41
N ILE A 18 -3.25 16.38 3.48
CA ILE A 18 -2.60 16.99 4.64
C ILE A 18 -1.44 17.81 4.10
N SER A 19 -1.54 19.13 4.21
CA SER A 19 -0.42 20.00 3.85
C SER A 19 0.74 19.58 4.75
N PRO A 20 1.91 19.21 4.20
CA PRO A 20 3.06 18.88 5.03
C PRO A 20 3.28 20.10 5.91
N SER A 21 3.08 19.92 7.22
CA SER A 21 3.20 20.98 8.21
C SER A 21 4.67 21.41 8.25
N ALA A 22 5.04 22.27 7.32
CA ALA A 22 6.29 22.97 7.33
C ALA A 22 6.11 24.16 8.27
N LYS A 23 6.52 23.94 9.53
CA LYS A 23 6.96 24.90 10.56
C LYS A 23 6.12 24.90 11.84
N GLY A 24 6.87 24.97 12.94
CA GLY A 24 6.38 25.25 14.29
C GLY A 24 5.56 26.54 14.39
N PRO A 25 5.00 26.80 15.58
CA PRO A 25 3.88 27.70 15.75
C PRO A 25 4.26 29.15 15.46
N SER A 26 3.96 29.65 14.26
CA SER A 26 3.84 31.09 14.02
C SER A 26 2.36 31.46 14.01
N ASN A 27 1.90 32.00 15.13
CA ASN A 27 0.59 32.61 15.29
C ASN A 27 0.46 33.83 14.37
N LEU A 28 -0.26 33.71 13.26
CA LEU A 28 -0.86 34.87 12.59
C LEU A 28 -2.29 34.52 12.13
N PRO A 29 -3.27 35.42 12.35
CA PRO A 29 -4.66 35.17 12.04
C PRO A 29 -4.93 35.27 10.53
N ILE A 30 -5.50 34.20 9.96
CA ILE A 30 -5.96 34.16 8.57
C ILE A 30 -7.27 34.95 8.45
N ARG A 31 -7.22 36.02 7.66
CA ARG A 31 -8.35 36.89 7.32
C ARG A 31 -9.18 36.22 6.22
N ARG A 32 -10.47 35.93 6.50
CA ARG A 32 -11.44 35.40 5.51
C ARG A 32 -11.72 36.46 4.43
N PRO A 33 -11.70 36.12 3.12
CA PRO A 33 -12.32 36.95 2.11
C PRO A 33 -13.83 36.65 2.03
N SER A 34 -14.62 37.70 2.13
CA SER A 34 -16.04 37.74 1.77
C SER A 34 -16.18 37.77 0.25
N ASN A 35 -16.89 36.80 -0.34
CA ASN A 35 -17.25 36.84 -1.76
C ASN A 35 -18.72 37.22 -1.94
N THR A 36 -18.89 38.35 -2.61
CA THR A 36 -20.05 38.83 -3.35
C THR A 36 -20.40 37.88 -4.50
N SER A 37 -21.69 37.82 -4.84
CA SER A 37 -22.24 36.99 -5.91
C SER A 37 -22.02 37.61 -7.31
N ALA A 38 -21.77 36.75 -8.28
CA ALA A 38 -22.07 37.03 -9.68
C ALA A 38 -22.22 35.69 -10.43
N HIS A 39 -23.41 35.50 -10.99
CA HIS A 39 -23.77 34.45 -11.94
C HIS A 39 -22.87 34.49 -13.16
N ASN A 40 -22.39 33.32 -13.60
CA ASN A 40 -22.20 33.04 -15.02
C ASN A 40 -22.32 31.53 -15.26
N GLU A 41 -23.40 31.15 -15.92
CA GLU A 41 -23.60 29.83 -16.53
C GLU A 41 -23.03 29.90 -17.95
N ASN A 42 -22.03 29.07 -18.27
CA ASN A 42 -21.93 28.32 -19.53
C ASN A 42 -20.58 27.61 -19.71
N ALA A 43 -20.68 26.45 -20.37
CA ALA A 43 -19.64 25.56 -20.89
C ALA A 43 -19.07 24.50 -19.93
N ASP A 44 -19.84 23.43 -19.77
CA ASP A 44 -19.37 22.07 -19.52
C ASP A 44 -18.34 21.66 -20.59
N VAL A 45 -17.07 21.85 -20.26
CA VAL A 45 -16.00 20.98 -20.73
C VAL A 45 -15.44 20.35 -19.48
N LEU A 46 -15.78 19.09 -19.25
CA LEU A 46 -15.32 18.26 -18.13
C LEU A 46 -13.82 17.97 -18.33
N VAL A 47 -13.00 19.01 -18.16
CA VAL A 47 -11.56 18.87 -17.95
C VAL A 47 -11.45 18.21 -16.58
N THR A 48 -11.11 16.92 -16.55
CA THR A 48 -10.66 16.21 -15.35
C THR A 48 -9.70 17.15 -14.64
N ALA A 49 -10.10 17.66 -13.47
CA ALA A 49 -9.33 18.69 -12.79
C ALA A 49 -7.90 18.15 -12.58
N PRO A 50 -6.85 18.76 -13.17
CA PRO A 50 -5.49 18.21 -13.13
C PRO A 50 -4.96 17.89 -11.72
N GLY A 51 -5.56 18.52 -10.69
CA GLY A 51 -5.27 18.27 -9.28
C GLY A 51 -5.66 16.89 -8.76
N LEU A 52 -6.70 16.24 -9.29
CA LEU A 52 -7.16 14.93 -8.77
C LEU A 52 -6.18 13.81 -9.09
N THR A 53 -5.74 13.72 -10.34
CA THR A 53 -4.71 12.76 -10.76
C THR A 53 -3.40 13.01 -10.02
N ALA A 54 -3.02 14.28 -9.83
CA ALA A 54 -1.84 14.63 -9.04
C ALA A 54 -1.94 14.14 -7.59
N GLY A 55 -3.12 14.26 -6.96
CA GLY A 55 -3.38 13.76 -5.60
C GLY A 55 -3.24 12.25 -5.48
N VAL A 56 -3.80 11.47 -6.42
CA VAL A 56 -3.67 10.01 -6.41
C VAL A 56 -2.22 9.58 -6.68
N GLN A 57 -1.51 10.25 -7.58
CA GLN A 57 -0.07 10.02 -7.79
C GLN A 57 0.75 10.37 -6.54
N GLN A 58 0.42 11.46 -5.85
CA GLN A 58 1.06 11.83 -4.59
C GLN A 58 0.82 10.77 -3.51
N LEU A 59 -0.40 10.25 -3.38
CA LEU A 59 -0.69 9.12 -2.49
C LEU A 59 0.14 7.88 -2.85
N ASN A 60 0.22 7.52 -4.14
CA ASN A 60 1.06 6.41 -4.61
C ASN A 60 2.54 6.61 -4.19
N ARG A 61 3.10 7.81 -4.42
CA ARG A 61 4.45 8.16 -3.95
C ARG A 61 4.60 8.04 -2.44
N SER A 62 3.63 8.55 -1.67
CA SER A 62 3.62 8.47 -0.21
C SER A 62 3.63 7.04 0.29
N ILE A 63 2.79 6.15 -0.27
CA ILE A 63 2.78 4.73 0.10
C ILE A 63 4.14 4.10 -0.24
N ARG A 64 4.68 4.33 -1.43
CA ARG A 64 5.98 3.79 -1.85
C ARG A 64 7.13 4.20 -0.93
N ARG A 65 7.14 5.44 -0.46
CA ARG A 65 8.14 5.94 0.50
C ARG A 65 8.09 5.26 1.85
N ARG A 66 6.94 4.68 2.22
CA ARG A 66 6.75 3.93 3.47
C ARG A 66 6.97 2.43 3.30
N LEU A 67 7.21 1.94 2.08
CA LEU A 67 7.51 0.54 1.87
C LEU A 67 9.00 0.27 2.14
N VAL A 68 9.26 -0.77 2.92
CA VAL A 68 10.61 -1.29 3.16
C VAL A 68 11.05 -2.19 2.00
N ALA A 69 12.36 -2.20 1.72
CA ALA A 69 12.95 -3.07 0.71
C ALA A 69 12.67 -4.56 1.03
N ARG A 70 12.21 -5.29 0.02
CA ARG A 70 11.87 -6.71 0.11
C ARG A 70 13.06 -7.59 -0.20
N ARG A 71 13.88 -7.80 0.81
CA ARG A 71 15.02 -8.73 0.80
C ARG A 71 15.08 -9.55 2.08
N ARG A 72 13.90 -9.89 2.62
CA ARG A 72 13.75 -10.56 3.92
C ARG A 72 14.16 -12.04 3.84
N PHE A 73 13.98 -12.66 2.68
CA PHE A 73 14.37 -14.04 2.40
C PHE A 73 14.71 -14.23 0.91
N LYS A 74 15.36 -15.36 0.59
CA LYS A 74 15.59 -15.81 -0.78
C LYS A 74 14.20 -16.09 -1.39
N ASP A 75 13.83 -15.37 -2.46
CA ASP A 75 12.48 -15.35 -3.06
C ASP A 75 11.49 -14.30 -2.51
N ASP A 76 11.96 -13.33 -1.73
CA ASP A 76 11.16 -12.14 -1.41
C ASP A 76 11.04 -11.23 -2.64
N HIS A 77 9.82 -11.11 -3.19
CA HIS A 77 9.56 -10.44 -4.47
C HIS A 77 8.81 -9.10 -4.31
N HIS A 78 8.76 -8.32 -5.38
CA HIS A 78 8.02 -7.04 -5.46
C HIS A 78 6.52 -7.17 -5.16
N ASP A 79 5.99 -8.39 -5.22
CA ASP A 79 4.58 -8.70 -5.01
C ASP A 79 4.33 -9.39 -3.66
N THR A 80 5.39 -9.73 -2.92
CA THR A 80 5.34 -10.26 -1.55
C THR A 80 5.02 -9.15 -0.55
N CYS A 81 3.73 -8.89 -0.40
CA CYS A 81 3.21 -7.71 0.28
C CYS A 81 3.15 -7.81 1.81
N MET A 82 3.23 -9.02 2.39
CA MET A 82 3.22 -9.24 3.83
C MET A 82 3.88 -10.57 4.19
N PHE A 83 4.34 -10.69 5.43
CA PHE A 83 4.69 -11.97 6.03
C PHE A 83 4.28 -12.00 7.50
N ILE A 84 4.03 -13.21 8.00
CA ILE A 84 3.75 -13.48 9.40
C ILE A 84 4.92 -14.25 10.01
N GLU A 85 5.51 -13.67 11.04
CA GLU A 85 6.41 -14.35 11.96
C GLU A 85 5.63 -15.11 13.03
N ARG A 86 6.25 -16.15 13.60
CA ARG A 86 5.62 -17.00 14.61
C ARG A 86 6.55 -17.21 15.79
N SER A 87 5.96 -17.30 16.97
CA SER A 87 6.63 -17.62 18.25
C SER A 87 7.47 -18.91 18.26
N LYS A 88 7.19 -19.88 17.38
CA LYS A 88 7.76 -21.24 17.48
C LYS A 88 9.13 -21.41 16.80
N ASN A 89 9.36 -20.78 15.65
CA ASN A 89 10.62 -20.92 14.91
C ASN A 89 10.78 -19.77 13.93
N GLN A 90 11.92 -19.71 13.25
CA GLN A 90 12.26 -18.67 12.28
C GLN A 90 11.54 -18.82 10.93
N ASN A 91 10.70 -19.84 10.75
CA ASN A 91 9.96 -19.98 9.50
C ASN A 91 8.81 -18.98 9.48
N VAL A 92 8.59 -18.35 8.33
CA VAL A 92 7.56 -17.33 8.15
C VAL A 92 6.50 -17.80 7.17
N VAL A 93 5.30 -17.25 7.27
CA VAL A 93 4.30 -17.36 6.20
C VAL A 93 4.33 -16.10 5.38
N ALA A 94 4.64 -16.21 4.10
CA ALA A 94 4.64 -15.09 3.18
C ALA A 94 3.32 -15.02 2.40
N TYR A 95 2.93 -13.80 2.05
CA TYR A 95 1.73 -13.50 1.29
C TYR A 95 2.12 -12.73 0.03
N THR A 96 1.89 -13.33 -1.13
CA THR A 96 2.24 -12.76 -2.43
C THR A 96 0.98 -12.53 -3.25
N ALA A 97 0.86 -11.34 -3.82
CA ALA A 97 -0.25 -11.03 -4.70
C ALA A 97 -0.12 -11.81 -6.01
N ASN A 98 -1.20 -12.45 -6.42
CA ASN A 98 -1.28 -13.07 -7.74
C ASN A 98 -1.73 -12.01 -8.74
N LEU A 99 -0.85 -11.68 -9.66
CA LEU A 99 -1.08 -10.67 -10.68
C LEU A 99 -1.38 -11.32 -12.04
N VAL A 100 -2.20 -10.64 -12.83
CA VAL A 100 -2.46 -10.95 -14.24
C VAL A 100 -2.26 -9.72 -15.09
N ASP A 101 -1.93 -9.93 -16.35
CA ASP A 101 -1.86 -8.89 -17.37
C ASP A 101 -3.28 -8.35 -17.64
N GLY A 102 -3.46 -7.03 -17.62
CA GLY A 102 -4.77 -6.39 -17.71
C GLY A 102 -5.49 -6.64 -19.03
N LYS A 103 -4.75 -6.87 -20.12
CA LYS A 103 -5.32 -7.07 -21.47
C LYS A 103 -5.61 -8.53 -21.77
N THR A 104 -4.66 -9.40 -21.43
CA THR A 104 -4.71 -10.82 -21.81
C THR A 104 -5.30 -11.70 -20.71
N GLY A 105 -5.32 -11.22 -19.46
CA GLY A 105 -5.68 -12.02 -18.28
C GLY A 105 -4.67 -13.11 -17.94
N ALA A 106 -3.53 -13.18 -18.64
CA ALA A 106 -2.50 -14.17 -18.39
C ALA A 106 -1.78 -13.90 -17.07
N ALA A 107 -1.41 -14.95 -16.34
CA ALA A 107 -0.63 -14.83 -15.11
C ALA A 107 0.72 -14.18 -15.40
N VAL A 108 1.14 -13.25 -14.53
CA VAL A 108 2.45 -12.61 -14.61
C VAL A 108 3.32 -13.05 -13.46
N ALA A 109 4.61 -13.23 -13.72
CA ALA A 109 5.56 -13.64 -12.69
C ALA A 109 5.79 -12.55 -11.63
N SER A 110 5.73 -11.27 -12.04
CA SER A 110 5.83 -10.13 -11.13
C SER A 110 5.28 -8.84 -11.74
N GLY A 111 4.91 -7.87 -10.89
CA GLY A 111 4.60 -6.49 -11.27
C GLY A 111 5.82 -5.64 -11.67
N ALA A 112 7.04 -6.13 -11.46
CA ALA A 112 8.26 -5.42 -11.84
C ALA A 112 8.28 -5.11 -13.35
N LYS A 113 8.60 -3.85 -13.69
CA LYS A 113 8.66 -3.30 -15.06
C LYS A 113 7.37 -3.46 -15.87
N ARG A 114 6.21 -3.57 -15.21
CA ARG A 114 4.89 -3.67 -15.86
C ARG A 114 3.95 -2.59 -15.33
N ALA A 115 3.22 -1.95 -16.24
CA ALA A 115 2.23 -0.92 -15.89
C ALA A 115 0.78 -1.44 -15.87
N ASP A 116 0.47 -2.38 -16.76
CA ASP A 116 -0.89 -2.86 -17.01
C ASP A 116 -1.09 -4.26 -16.40
N VAL A 117 -0.98 -4.32 -15.08
CA VAL A 117 -1.25 -5.53 -14.30
C VAL A 117 -2.36 -5.26 -13.30
N THR A 118 -3.17 -6.29 -13.04
CA THR A 118 -4.24 -6.27 -12.04
C THR A 118 -4.20 -7.54 -11.20
N PHE A 119 -4.98 -7.59 -10.13
CA PHE A 119 -5.08 -8.78 -9.30
C PHE A 119 -5.88 -9.88 -10.01
N LYS A 120 -5.45 -11.13 -9.85
CA LYS A 120 -6.20 -12.29 -10.30
C LYS A 120 -7.50 -12.41 -9.49
N ALA A 121 -8.65 -12.15 -10.11
CA ALA A 121 -9.93 -12.04 -9.40
C ALA A 121 -10.35 -13.29 -8.59
N SER A 122 -10.03 -14.49 -9.08
CA SER A 122 -10.43 -15.74 -8.41
C SER A 122 -9.54 -16.13 -7.24
N ASP A 123 -8.31 -15.61 -7.18
CA ASP A 123 -7.31 -15.95 -6.16
C ASP A 123 -6.27 -14.82 -6.10
N PRO A 124 -6.59 -13.66 -5.52
CA PRO A 124 -5.73 -12.47 -5.62
C PRO A 124 -4.53 -12.52 -4.68
N LEU A 125 -4.53 -13.38 -3.66
CA LEU A 125 -3.48 -13.47 -2.64
C LEU A 125 -3.13 -14.92 -2.31
N ARG A 126 -1.87 -15.30 -2.54
CA ARG A 126 -1.34 -16.63 -2.23
C ARG A 126 -0.52 -16.59 -0.94
N ALA A 127 -0.82 -17.52 -0.04
CA ALA A 127 -0.09 -17.73 1.22
C ALA A 127 0.74 -19.04 1.17
N TYR A 128 1.99 -18.98 1.60
CA TYR A 128 2.91 -20.13 1.64
C TYR A 128 3.94 -19.99 2.77
N TRP A 129 4.49 -21.12 3.22
CA TRP A 129 5.64 -21.14 4.13
C TRP A 129 6.93 -20.80 3.39
N VAL A 130 7.79 -20.04 4.05
CA VAL A 130 9.21 -19.92 3.71
C VAL A 130 10.01 -20.58 4.83
N LYS A 131 10.77 -21.61 4.47
CA LYS A 131 11.64 -22.34 5.40
C LYS A 131 12.99 -21.63 5.47
N ILE A 132 13.23 -20.90 6.56
CA ILE A 132 14.44 -20.07 6.74
C ILE A 132 15.45 -20.76 7.67
N GLU A 133 14.98 -21.66 8.52
CA GLU A 133 15.81 -22.31 9.53
C GLU A 133 16.91 -23.20 8.89
N PRO A 134 18.21 -22.92 9.13
CA PRO A 134 19.31 -23.56 8.41
C PRO A 134 19.30 -25.08 8.48
N GLU A 135 18.97 -25.66 9.64
CA GLU A 135 18.90 -27.11 9.81
C GLU A 135 17.80 -27.75 8.97
N HIS A 136 16.62 -27.09 8.88
CA HIS A 136 15.53 -27.55 8.03
C HIS A 136 15.88 -27.43 6.55
N VAL A 137 16.50 -26.33 6.15
CA VAL A 137 16.99 -26.14 4.77
C VAL A 137 18.03 -27.20 4.43
N ALA A 138 19.03 -27.44 5.27
CA ALA A 138 20.05 -28.46 5.06
C ALA A 138 19.46 -29.86 4.90
N ARG A 139 18.48 -30.23 5.75
CA ARG A 139 17.78 -31.52 5.66
C ARG A 139 17.00 -31.66 4.35
N ARG A 140 16.35 -30.59 3.88
CA ARG A 140 15.65 -30.58 2.58
C ARG A 140 16.62 -30.73 1.42
N ARG A 141 17.75 -30.02 1.46
CA ARG A 141 18.82 -30.14 0.45
C ARG A 141 19.41 -31.55 0.41
N ALA A 142 19.59 -32.20 1.55
CA ALA A 142 20.02 -33.60 1.62
C ALA A 142 19.01 -34.57 0.98
N ARG A 143 17.72 -34.20 0.87
CA ARG A 143 16.68 -34.95 0.15
C ARG A 143 16.52 -34.54 -1.33
N GLY A 144 17.35 -33.62 -1.83
CA GLY A 144 17.27 -33.12 -3.20
C GLY A 144 16.21 -32.03 -3.43
N GLU A 145 15.55 -31.53 -2.38
CA GLU A 145 14.60 -30.42 -2.49
C GLU A 145 15.37 -29.09 -2.60
N THR A 146 15.18 -28.33 -3.67
CA THR A 146 15.91 -27.09 -3.96
C THR A 146 15.16 -25.81 -3.57
N GLU A 147 13.85 -25.91 -3.33
CA GLU A 147 13.00 -24.77 -2.98
C GLU A 147 12.84 -24.62 -1.46
N ASP A 148 12.81 -23.38 -0.99
CA ASP A 148 12.56 -23.01 0.41
C ASP A 148 11.06 -22.74 0.68
N ILE A 149 10.27 -22.67 -0.39
CA ILE A 149 8.82 -22.43 -0.34
C ILE A 149 8.08 -23.75 -0.15
N CYS A 150 7.03 -23.74 0.69
CA CYS A 150 6.10 -24.86 0.85
C CYS A 150 4.67 -24.35 0.93
N GLU A 151 3.74 -24.97 0.20
CA GLU A 151 2.33 -24.62 0.29
C GLU A 151 1.75 -24.89 1.70
N LEU A 152 0.83 -24.02 2.13
CA LEU A 152 0.06 -24.27 3.35
C LEU A 152 -0.84 -25.49 3.14
N ASN A 153 -0.86 -26.39 4.11
CA ASN A 153 -1.81 -27.49 4.13
C ASN A 153 -3.23 -27.01 4.55
N MET A 154 -4.23 -27.88 4.41
CA MET A 154 -5.63 -27.53 4.71
C MET A 154 -5.84 -27.04 6.15
N VAL A 155 -5.11 -27.61 7.11
CA VAL A 155 -5.22 -27.24 8.53
C VAL A 155 -4.62 -25.86 8.77
N GLU A 156 -3.43 -25.60 8.22
CA GLU A 156 -2.75 -24.29 8.31
C GLU A 156 -3.56 -23.16 7.67
N ARG A 157 -4.23 -23.43 6.53
CA ARG A 157 -5.15 -22.49 5.88
C ARG A 157 -6.40 -22.20 6.69
N LYS A 158 -6.86 -23.12 7.53
CA LYS A 158 -8.07 -22.93 8.35
C LYS A 158 -7.78 -22.31 9.71
N LEU A 159 -6.52 -22.26 10.14
CA LEU A 159 -6.14 -21.85 11.50
C LEU A 159 -5.54 -20.45 11.55
N ALA A 160 -4.22 -20.29 11.64
CA ALA A 160 -3.63 -18.97 11.84
C ALA A 160 -3.29 -18.29 10.52
N PHE A 161 -2.86 -19.07 9.53
CA PHE A 161 -2.10 -18.54 8.40
C PHE A 161 -2.92 -18.41 7.12
N GLY A 162 -4.17 -18.85 7.13
CA GLY A 162 -5.08 -18.64 6.01
C GLY A 162 -5.39 -17.18 5.76
N CYS A 163 -5.73 -16.89 4.51
CA CYS A 163 -6.31 -15.62 4.11
C CYS A 163 -7.46 -15.84 3.13
N ASN A 164 -8.45 -14.96 3.17
CA ASN A 164 -9.42 -14.77 2.12
C ASN A 164 -9.25 -13.34 1.59
N ALA A 165 -8.96 -13.22 0.31
CA ALA A 165 -8.79 -11.93 -0.35
C ALA A 165 -9.82 -11.81 -1.46
N SER A 166 -10.49 -10.66 -1.52
CA SER A 166 -11.57 -10.40 -2.48
C SER A 166 -11.41 -9.01 -3.07
N LEU A 167 -11.52 -8.92 -4.39
CA LEU A 167 -11.54 -7.62 -5.05
C LEU A 167 -12.79 -6.86 -4.63
N LEU A 168 -12.62 -5.59 -4.26
CA LEU A 168 -13.74 -4.71 -4.05
C LEU A 168 -14.29 -4.29 -5.40
N THR A 169 -15.60 -4.25 -5.55
CA THR A 169 -16.22 -3.58 -6.70
C THR A 169 -16.21 -2.07 -6.45
N LYS A 170 -16.36 -1.28 -7.51
CA LYS A 170 -16.39 0.19 -7.44
C LYS A 170 -17.47 0.68 -6.48
N GLU A 171 -18.64 0.05 -6.51
CA GLU A 171 -19.78 0.38 -5.65
C GLU A 171 -19.49 0.07 -4.17
N LYS A 172 -18.85 -1.08 -3.90
CA LYS A 172 -18.45 -1.44 -2.53
C LYS A 172 -17.38 -0.49 -2.01
N PHE A 173 -16.41 -0.13 -2.85
CA PHE A 173 -15.39 0.84 -2.47
C PHE A 173 -15.99 2.22 -2.17
N MET A 174 -16.91 2.71 -3.02
CA MET A 174 -17.64 3.95 -2.76
C MET A 174 -18.41 3.89 -1.43
N ALA A 175 -19.05 2.76 -1.12
CA ALA A 175 -19.72 2.57 0.16
C ALA A 175 -18.74 2.50 1.35
N GLU A 176 -17.50 2.04 1.18
CA GLU A 176 -16.47 2.08 2.23
C GLU A 176 -15.95 3.49 2.48
N VAL A 177 -15.81 4.32 1.42
CA VAL A 177 -15.35 5.71 1.52
C VAL A 177 -16.45 6.62 2.09
N LEU A 178 -17.70 6.41 1.64
CA LEU A 178 -18.89 7.16 2.04
C LEU A 178 -19.93 6.20 2.67
N PRO A 179 -19.74 5.82 3.95
CA PRO A 179 -20.51 4.75 4.59
C PRO A 179 -21.98 5.07 4.76
N ASP A 180 -22.31 6.30 5.13
CA ASP A 180 -23.69 6.69 5.38
C ASP A 180 -24.38 7.22 4.11
N LYS A 181 -25.72 7.08 4.08
CA LYS A 181 -26.53 7.51 2.95
C LYS A 181 -26.49 9.03 2.76
N ALA A 182 -26.39 9.78 3.85
CA ALA A 182 -26.37 11.24 3.79
C ALA A 182 -25.09 11.76 3.14
N ALA A 183 -23.92 11.20 3.49
CA ALA A 183 -22.63 11.49 2.88
C ALA A 183 -22.64 11.17 1.38
N ARG A 184 -23.22 10.04 0.97
CA ARG A 184 -23.37 9.71 -0.46
C ARG A 184 -24.28 10.68 -1.20
N SER A 185 -25.37 11.12 -0.59
CA SER A 185 -26.28 12.10 -1.20
C SER A 185 -25.70 13.53 -1.20
N ALA A 186 -24.82 13.86 -0.27
CA ALA A 186 -24.16 15.16 -0.16
C ALA A 186 -22.86 15.24 -0.98
N ALA A 187 -22.32 14.11 -1.44
CA ALA A 187 -21.08 14.06 -2.21
C ALA A 187 -21.24 14.81 -3.53
N THR A 188 -20.28 15.67 -3.82
CA THR A 188 -20.26 16.43 -5.08
C THR A 188 -19.86 15.53 -6.25
N ALA A 189 -20.19 15.92 -7.49
CA ALA A 189 -19.75 15.18 -8.68
C ALA A 189 -18.22 15.03 -8.74
N ALA A 190 -17.48 16.08 -8.39
CA ALA A 190 -16.01 16.07 -8.32
C ALA A 190 -15.49 15.10 -7.24
N GLU A 191 -16.18 15.01 -6.10
CA GLU A 191 -15.81 14.07 -5.04
C GLU A 191 -16.03 12.62 -5.48
N MET A 192 -17.16 12.34 -6.13
CA MET A 192 -17.46 11.00 -6.68
C MET A 192 -16.46 10.60 -7.78
N GLU A 193 -16.08 11.55 -8.64
CA GLU A 193 -15.03 11.36 -9.66
C GLU A 193 -13.67 11.06 -9.03
N ALA A 194 -13.29 11.78 -7.98
CA ALA A 194 -12.04 11.55 -7.25
C ALA A 194 -12.00 10.16 -6.60
N ILE A 195 -13.11 9.69 -6.00
CA ILE A 195 -13.23 8.33 -5.45
C ILE A 195 -13.13 7.29 -6.56
N ALA A 196 -13.77 7.53 -7.70
CA ALA A 196 -13.71 6.65 -8.87
C ALA A 196 -12.28 6.52 -9.40
N LEU A 197 -11.57 7.64 -9.55
CA LEU A 197 -10.18 7.67 -9.99
C LEU A 197 -9.26 6.93 -9.00
N LEU A 198 -9.45 7.15 -7.69
CA LEU A 198 -8.70 6.45 -6.66
C LEU A 198 -8.89 4.93 -6.74
N TYR A 199 -10.13 4.47 -6.98
CA TYR A 199 -10.43 3.06 -7.18
C TYR A 199 -9.75 2.49 -8.43
N ASP A 200 -9.87 3.19 -9.56
CA ASP A 200 -9.33 2.74 -10.86
C ASP A 200 -7.79 2.70 -10.82
N GLU A 201 -7.14 3.57 -10.04
CA GLU A 201 -5.69 3.53 -9.86
C GLU A 201 -5.26 2.41 -8.92
N LEU A 202 -5.87 2.30 -7.73
CA LEU A 202 -5.41 1.41 -6.66
C LEU A 202 -5.90 -0.04 -6.75
N HIS A 203 -7.01 -0.31 -7.45
CA HIS A 203 -7.63 -1.63 -7.55
C HIS A 203 -7.75 -2.36 -6.18
N PRO A 204 -8.41 -1.77 -5.18
CA PRO A 204 -8.33 -2.25 -3.81
C PRO A 204 -8.91 -3.67 -3.64
N CYS A 205 -8.21 -4.48 -2.86
CA CYS A 205 -8.60 -5.82 -2.47
C CYS A 205 -8.70 -5.92 -0.94
N LEU A 206 -9.83 -6.39 -0.43
CA LEU A 206 -10.01 -6.59 1.00
C LEU A 206 -9.52 -7.98 1.40
N CYS A 207 -8.53 -8.01 2.29
CA CYS A 207 -7.91 -9.21 2.83
C CYS A 207 -8.39 -9.46 4.27
N LYS A 208 -8.89 -10.67 4.49
CA LYS A 208 -9.26 -11.21 5.81
C LYS A 208 -8.31 -12.34 6.16
N PHE A 209 -7.46 -12.11 7.14
CA PHE A 209 -6.55 -13.13 7.65
C PHE A 209 -7.21 -13.88 8.79
N VAL A 210 -7.00 -15.20 8.88
CA VAL A 210 -7.67 -15.99 9.92
C VAL A 210 -7.14 -15.62 11.30
N ALA A 211 -5.83 -15.42 11.46
CA ALA A 211 -5.26 -14.86 12.68
C ALA A 211 -5.87 -13.47 13.00
N MET A 212 -5.98 -12.58 12.01
CA MET A 212 -6.44 -11.20 12.19
C MET A 212 -7.88 -10.98 11.72
N SER A 213 -8.82 -11.84 12.11
CA SER A 213 -10.18 -11.82 11.55
C SER A 213 -10.95 -10.52 11.79
N SER A 214 -10.62 -9.79 12.86
CA SER A 214 -11.20 -8.48 13.21
C SER A 214 -10.45 -7.29 12.59
N TRP A 215 -9.39 -7.54 11.82
CA TRP A 215 -8.56 -6.51 11.21
C TRP A 215 -8.79 -6.48 9.70
N PRO A 216 -9.54 -5.48 9.18
CA PRO A 216 -9.61 -5.31 7.75
C PRO A 216 -8.26 -4.80 7.25
N VAL A 217 -7.62 -5.60 6.39
CA VAL A 217 -6.37 -5.23 5.73
C VAL A 217 -6.66 -5.03 4.25
N TRP A 218 -6.20 -3.94 3.71
CA TRP A 218 -6.40 -3.55 2.32
C TRP A 218 -5.13 -3.83 1.54
N MET A 219 -5.21 -4.71 0.56
CA MET A 219 -4.17 -4.88 -0.44
C MET A 219 -4.46 -3.94 -1.60
N VAL A 220 -3.51 -3.06 -1.92
CA VAL A 220 -3.64 -2.10 -3.02
C VAL A 220 -2.52 -2.31 -4.02
N ARG A 221 -2.85 -2.11 -5.30
CA ARG A 221 -1.91 -2.10 -6.40
C ARG A 221 -1.46 -0.67 -6.66
N LEU A 222 -0.16 -0.43 -6.65
CA LEU A 222 0.45 0.86 -6.96
C LEU A 222 1.00 0.80 -8.38
N PRO A 223 0.38 1.46 -9.36
CA PRO A 223 0.92 1.51 -10.71
C PRO A 223 2.26 2.25 -10.74
N PRO A 224 3.05 2.10 -11.83
CA PRO A 224 4.25 2.89 -12.04
C PRO A 224 3.97 4.39 -11.92
N LEU A 225 4.91 5.11 -11.34
CA LEU A 225 4.87 6.56 -11.31
C LEU A 225 5.24 7.04 -12.72
N THR A 226 4.27 7.59 -13.45
CA THR A 226 4.60 8.29 -14.69
C THR A 226 5.42 9.52 -14.31
N GLU A 227 6.62 9.64 -14.90
CA GLU A 227 7.42 10.85 -14.82
C GLU A 227 6.67 11.95 -15.58
N SER A 228 5.68 12.56 -14.95
CA SER A 228 5.16 13.83 -15.39
C SER A 228 6.25 14.88 -15.14
N THR A 229 7.07 15.07 -16.18
CA THR A 229 7.96 16.19 -16.47
C THR A 229 7.91 17.31 -15.43
N SER A 230 8.61 17.12 -14.31
CA SER A 230 8.84 18.16 -13.31
C SER A 230 10.10 18.95 -13.67
N THR A 231 10.22 19.35 -14.94
CA THR A 231 11.21 20.31 -15.44
C THR A 231 10.53 21.65 -15.76
N ALA A 232 9.64 22.11 -14.87
CA ALA A 232 9.02 23.42 -14.94
C ALA A 232 9.40 24.32 -13.75
N THR A 233 10.68 24.30 -13.35
CA THR A 233 11.33 25.39 -12.60
C THR A 233 12.85 25.36 -12.87
N ALA A 234 13.24 25.48 -14.14
CA ALA A 234 14.63 25.79 -14.51
C ALA A 234 14.66 26.47 -15.90
N ALA A 235 13.97 27.60 -16.03
CA ALA A 235 14.13 28.49 -17.16
C ALA A 235 13.72 29.91 -16.74
N LEU A 236 14.68 30.62 -16.17
CA LEU A 236 14.85 32.07 -16.25
C LEU A 236 16.16 32.37 -15.53
N ASP A 237 17.26 32.19 -16.24
CA ASP A 237 18.33 33.18 -16.25
C ASP A 237 19.06 33.05 -17.58
N THR A 238 18.91 34.13 -18.34
CA THR A 238 19.48 34.40 -19.65
C THR A 238 20.99 34.60 -19.56
N ASP A 239 21.69 33.98 -20.51
CA ASP A 239 22.91 34.42 -21.20
C ASP A 239 23.76 35.51 -20.52
N ASP A 240 25.00 35.17 -20.13
CA ASP A 240 26.16 35.88 -20.70
C ASP A 240 27.50 35.13 -20.52
N ASP A 241 28.16 34.98 -21.67
CA ASP A 241 29.61 35.05 -21.93
C ASP A 241 30.61 33.96 -21.49
N ALA A 242 31.64 33.85 -22.33
CA ALA A 242 32.46 32.69 -22.65
C ALA A 242 33.61 32.33 -21.69
N SER A 243 33.87 31.03 -21.49
CA SER A 243 35.16 30.36 -21.76
C SER A 243 35.24 28.94 -21.15
N PRO A 244 36.07 28.03 -21.71
CA PRO A 244 36.03 26.61 -21.39
C PRO A 244 37.06 26.17 -20.33
N VAL A 245 36.85 24.95 -19.83
CA VAL A 245 37.76 24.10 -19.01
C VAL A 245 37.64 24.27 -17.49
N SER A 246 36.88 23.36 -16.87
CA SER A 246 37.28 22.78 -15.58
C SER A 246 36.59 21.43 -15.35
N MET A 247 37.42 20.37 -15.27
CA MET A 247 37.04 19.09 -14.67
C MET A 247 36.94 19.25 -13.14
N ARG A 248 36.02 18.47 -12.54
CA ARG A 248 35.72 18.30 -11.10
C ARG A 248 34.73 19.31 -10.54
N ALA A 249 33.54 18.83 -10.23
CA ALA A 249 33.21 18.39 -8.88
C ALA A 249 31.85 17.69 -8.89
N SER A 250 31.79 16.60 -8.15
CA SER A 250 30.61 15.80 -7.86
C SER A 250 29.44 16.71 -7.44
N ARG A 251 28.40 16.77 -8.27
CA ARG A 251 27.06 17.16 -7.81
C ARG A 251 26.49 15.97 -7.05
N GLU A 252 26.81 15.91 -5.75
CA GLU A 252 25.90 15.30 -4.79
C GLU A 252 24.62 16.15 -4.81
N GLY A 253 23.69 15.76 -5.69
CA GLY A 253 22.31 16.21 -5.61
C GLY A 253 21.68 15.53 -4.41
N GLU A 254 21.71 16.22 -3.28
CA GLU A 254 20.96 15.89 -2.07
C GLU A 254 19.47 15.72 -2.39
N ASP A 255 18.88 14.72 -1.75
CA ASP A 255 17.44 14.46 -1.62
C ASP A 255 16.69 13.82 -2.80
N ALA A 256 17.35 12.99 -3.61
CA ALA A 256 16.62 11.87 -4.22
C ALA A 256 16.26 10.86 -3.10
N GLU A 257 15.19 11.13 -2.34
CA GLU A 257 14.64 10.20 -1.33
C GLU A 257 14.60 8.79 -1.92
N ALA A 258 15.51 7.94 -1.45
CA ALA A 258 15.72 6.62 -2.02
C ALA A 258 14.47 5.75 -1.80
N MET A 259 13.64 5.62 -2.84
CA MET A 259 12.54 4.67 -2.82
C MET A 259 13.09 3.25 -2.82
N ALA A 260 12.54 2.39 -1.96
CA ALA A 260 12.91 0.98 -1.91
C ALA A 260 12.61 0.23 -3.22
N PHE A 261 11.72 0.77 -4.06
CA PHE A 261 11.25 0.19 -5.32
C PHE A 261 11.42 1.18 -6.47
N ASN A 262 11.64 0.65 -7.68
CA ASN A 262 11.74 1.50 -8.87
C ASN A 262 10.38 2.17 -9.16
N ALA A 263 10.42 3.44 -9.54
CA ALA A 263 9.24 4.20 -9.97
C ALA A 263 8.49 3.51 -11.13
N ASN A 264 9.21 2.77 -11.98
CA ASN A 264 8.66 2.09 -13.16
C ASN A 264 8.00 0.74 -12.87
N ASP A 265 8.06 0.25 -11.63
CA ASP A 265 7.50 -1.04 -11.25
C ASP A 265 6.06 -0.88 -10.74
N THR A 266 5.17 -1.81 -11.07
CA THR A 266 3.97 -2.00 -10.25
C THR A 266 4.39 -2.63 -8.92
N VAL A 267 3.87 -2.08 -7.82
CA VAL A 267 4.16 -2.55 -6.47
C VAL A 267 2.86 -2.82 -5.74
N VAL A 268 2.80 -3.85 -4.92
CA VAL A 268 1.62 -4.13 -4.09
C VAL A 268 1.89 -3.71 -2.65
N ALA A 269 0.96 -3.04 -1.98
CA ALA A 269 1.08 -2.65 -0.59
C ALA A 269 -0.10 -3.16 0.25
N MET A 270 0.15 -3.39 1.55
CA MET A 270 -0.88 -3.69 2.54
C MET A 270 -1.09 -2.45 3.41
N LEU A 271 -2.34 -2.02 3.54
CA LEU A 271 -2.76 -0.86 4.33
C LEU A 271 -3.73 -1.32 5.42
N ALA A 272 -3.57 -0.80 6.64
CA ALA A 272 -4.48 -1.05 7.74
C ALA A 272 -4.51 0.13 8.71
N LEU A 273 -5.56 0.21 9.53
CA LEU A 273 -5.55 1.08 10.70
C LEU A 273 -4.78 0.38 11.82
N ILE A 274 -3.65 0.94 12.24
CA ILE A 274 -2.83 0.45 13.34
C ILE A 274 -2.88 1.50 14.45
N ASN A 275 -3.47 1.14 15.59
CA ASN A 275 -3.76 2.05 16.70
C ASN A 275 -4.55 3.31 16.26
N GLY A 276 -5.48 3.12 15.31
CA GLY A 276 -6.30 4.19 14.75
C GLY A 276 -5.66 5.00 13.61
N GLU A 277 -4.38 4.76 13.29
CA GLU A 277 -3.66 5.46 12.22
C GLU A 277 -3.57 4.61 10.94
N LEU A 278 -3.94 5.19 9.80
CA LEU A 278 -3.75 4.57 8.50
C LEU A 278 -2.25 4.39 8.21
N SER A 279 -1.84 3.12 8.12
CA SER A 279 -0.44 2.72 8.05
C SER A 279 -0.20 1.72 6.92
N VAL A 280 1.02 1.73 6.37
CA VAL A 280 1.54 0.64 5.55
C VAL A 280 1.97 -0.47 6.50
N VAL A 281 1.44 -1.68 6.31
CA VAL A 281 1.79 -2.85 7.11
C VAL A 281 3.16 -3.37 6.67
N GLU A 282 4.07 -3.56 7.62
CA GLU A 282 5.44 -4.01 7.37
C GLU A 282 5.64 -5.46 7.77
N SER A 283 5.23 -5.79 9.00
CA SER A 283 5.34 -7.14 9.56
C SER A 283 4.19 -7.43 10.52
N VAL A 284 3.90 -8.71 10.64
CA VAL A 284 2.91 -9.23 11.58
C VAL A 284 3.58 -10.37 12.35
N TYR A 285 3.42 -10.37 13.67
CA TYR A 285 3.86 -11.45 14.53
C TYR A 285 2.66 -12.13 15.16
N VAL A 286 2.64 -13.46 15.15
CA VAL A 286 1.59 -14.29 15.73
C VAL A 286 2.16 -15.18 16.84
N SER A 287 1.67 -14.98 18.06
CA SER A 287 1.87 -15.93 19.15
C SER A 287 0.75 -16.96 19.13
N SER A 288 1.11 -18.24 19.15
CA SER A 288 0.14 -19.33 19.15
C SER A 288 0.58 -20.45 20.07
N VAL A 289 -0.33 -21.00 20.85
CA VAL A 289 -0.09 -22.18 21.67
C VAL A 289 -0.40 -23.42 20.85
N GLU A 290 0.56 -24.35 20.82
CA GLU A 290 0.31 -25.66 20.23
C GLU A 290 -0.55 -26.52 21.16
N PRO A 291 -1.48 -27.26 20.56
CA PRO A 291 -2.33 -28.16 21.31
C PRO A 291 -1.48 -29.26 21.96
N LYS A 292 -1.75 -29.59 23.23
CA LYS A 292 -1.10 -30.73 23.90
C LYS A 292 -1.57 -32.08 23.34
N ARG A 293 -2.70 -32.09 22.63
CA ARG A 293 -3.36 -33.30 22.09
C ARG A 293 -3.72 -33.09 20.63
N PHE A 294 -3.54 -34.11 19.79
CA PHE A 294 -3.69 -34.02 18.33
C PHE A 294 -5.09 -33.55 17.84
N TYR A 295 -6.12 -33.64 18.68
CA TYR A 295 -7.49 -33.22 18.36
C TYR A 295 -7.82 -31.79 18.81
N GLN A 296 -6.94 -31.14 19.56
CA GLN A 296 -7.08 -29.72 19.88
C GLN A 296 -6.47 -28.91 18.73
N LEU A 297 -7.12 -27.81 18.37
CA LEU A 297 -6.59 -26.90 17.37
C LEU A 297 -5.61 -25.91 18.04
N PRO A 298 -4.53 -25.51 17.35
CA PRO A 298 -3.70 -24.37 17.74
C PRO A 298 -4.56 -23.16 18.06
N LYS A 299 -4.25 -22.49 19.18
CA LYS A 299 -4.91 -21.26 19.61
C LYS A 299 -3.96 -20.10 19.41
N VAL A 300 -4.40 -19.07 18.70
CA VAL A 300 -3.68 -17.78 18.67
C VAL A 300 -3.89 -17.12 20.04
N GLU A 301 -2.80 -16.65 20.66
CA GLU A 301 -2.87 -15.92 21.93
C GLU A 301 -3.00 -14.42 21.67
N TYR A 302 -2.09 -13.91 20.85
CA TYR A 302 -2.05 -12.52 20.48
C TYR A 302 -1.36 -12.34 19.14
N ILE A 303 -1.59 -11.16 18.57
CA ILE A 303 -1.02 -10.71 17.31
C ILE A 303 -0.43 -9.34 17.55
N GLU A 304 0.74 -9.11 16.98
CA GLU A 304 1.40 -7.81 16.93
C GLU A 304 1.50 -7.39 15.47
N VAL A 305 1.06 -6.18 15.15
CA VAL A 305 1.12 -5.62 13.80
C VAL A 305 2.00 -4.38 13.87
N HIS A 306 3.02 -4.37 13.02
CA HIS A 306 3.94 -3.27 12.85
C HIS A 306 3.74 -2.64 11.48
N GLY A 307 3.82 -1.32 11.44
CA GLY A 307 3.72 -0.59 10.19
C GLY A 307 4.35 0.79 10.28
N THR A 308 4.13 1.57 9.23
CA THR A 308 4.54 2.96 9.17
C THR A 308 3.33 3.82 8.80
N SER A 309 3.04 4.82 9.64
CA SER A 309 1.96 5.80 9.45
C SER A 309 2.10 6.50 8.10
N LEU A 310 1.06 6.51 7.28
CA LEU A 310 1.09 7.21 5.99
C LEU A 310 1.20 8.73 6.18
N ALA A 311 0.54 9.27 7.21
CA ALA A 311 0.50 10.70 7.48
C ALA A 311 1.82 11.21 8.04
N THR A 312 2.39 10.51 9.03
CA THR A 312 3.57 11.01 9.76
C THR A 312 4.88 10.37 9.34
N GLY A 313 4.84 9.18 8.73
CA GLY A 313 6.02 8.38 8.47
C GLY A 313 6.67 7.74 9.69
N LYS A 314 6.03 7.85 10.86
CA LYS A 314 6.54 7.24 12.09
C LYS A 314 6.10 5.78 12.17
N PRO A 315 6.90 4.92 12.84
CA PRO A 315 6.49 3.56 13.14
C PRO A 315 5.18 3.53 13.93
N THR A 316 4.28 2.61 13.56
CA THR A 316 3.04 2.30 14.26
C THR A 316 3.05 0.86 14.75
N TYR A 317 2.37 0.63 15.87
CA TYR A 317 2.34 -0.66 16.54
C TYR A 317 0.97 -0.88 17.19
N GLU A 318 0.42 -2.07 17.05
CA GLU A 318 -0.75 -2.48 17.81
C GLU A 318 -0.70 -3.98 18.12
N LYS A 319 -0.99 -4.31 19.37
CA LYS A 319 -1.09 -5.68 19.88
C LYS A 319 -2.53 -6.01 20.24
N ARG A 320 -3.04 -7.14 19.74
CA ARG A 320 -4.38 -7.64 20.06
C ARG A 320 -4.33 -9.06 20.58
N THR A 321 -5.02 -9.30 21.70
CA THR A 321 -5.28 -10.64 22.22
C THR A 321 -6.51 -11.21 21.53
N THR A 322 -6.43 -12.47 21.08
CA THR A 322 -7.50 -13.17 20.36
C THR A 322 -8.29 -14.14 21.23
#